data_AF-A0A8T2WHE1-F1
#
_entry.id   AF-A0A8T2WHE1-F1
#
_cell.length_a   1.000
_cell.length_b   1.000
_cell.length_c   1.000
_cell.angle_alpha   90.00
_cell.angle_beta   90.00
_cell.angle_gamma   90.00
#
_symmetry.space_group_name_H-M   'P 1'
#
loop_
_entity.id
_entity.type
_entity.pdbx_description
1 polymer ?
#
loop_
_entity_poly.entity_id
_entity_poly.type
_entity_poly.pdbx_seq_one_letter_code
_entity_poly.pdbx_strand_id
1 'polypeptide(L)'
;MDVKIAWEQMLKPRYPLLAKLAERLLSMHATSCSSERMWSTLRWIYRENRSRLAVERAKKMAFISANRRLMRGLEADKAEEDGMEVLLEALFDDSEQQN
;
A
#
# COMPACT_ATOMS: atom_id res chain seq x y z
N MET A 1 -4.88 23.78 3.15
CA MET A 1 -5.87 22.72 3.47
C MET A 1 -5.35 21.43 2.87
N ASP A 2 -5.11 20.41 3.68
CA ASP A 2 -4.63 19.11 3.22
C ASP A 2 -5.68 18.46 2.29
N VAL A 3 -5.24 18.01 1.12
CA VAL A 3 -6.09 17.37 0.11
C VAL A 3 -6.77 16.11 0.67
N LYS A 4 -6.07 15.35 1.53
CA LYS A 4 -6.62 14.18 2.22
C LYS A 4 -7.76 14.58 3.16
N ILE A 5 -7.56 15.64 3.93
CA ILE A 5 -8.57 16.16 4.87
C ILE A 5 -9.80 16.65 4.11
N ALA A 6 -9.61 17.42 3.04
CA ALA A 6 -10.71 17.91 2.21
C ALA A 6 -11.51 16.76 1.55
N TRP A 7 -10.81 15.73 1.08
CA TRP A 7 -11.44 14.54 0.53
C TRP A 7 -12.29 13.80 1.58
N GLU A 8 -11.69 13.44 2.71
CA GLU A 8 -12.35 12.62 3.74
C GLU A 8 -13.47 13.37 4.46
N GLN A 9 -13.30 14.67 4.76
CA GLN A 9 -14.26 15.40 5.58
C GLN A 9 -15.33 16.14 4.77
N MET A 10 -15.07 16.53 3.52
CA MET A 10 -16.01 17.35 2.74
C MET A 10 -16.62 16.59 1.55
N LEU A 11 -15.80 15.96 0.72
CA LEU A 11 -16.25 15.40 -0.56
C LEU A 11 -16.85 14.00 -0.41
N LYS A 12 -16.19 13.13 0.36
CA LYS A 12 -16.62 11.75 0.58
C LYS A 12 -18.00 11.64 1.26
N PRO A 13 -18.31 12.42 2.33
CA PRO A 13 -19.63 12.37 2.96
C PRO A 13 -20.72 13.02 2.08
N ARG A 14 -20.35 14.04 1.30
CA ARG A 14 -21.28 14.78 0.44
C ARG A 14 -21.70 13.96 -0.80
N TYR A 15 -20.82 13.12 -1.33
CA TYR A 15 -21.07 12.34 -2.55
C TYR A 15 -20.68 10.85 -2.39
N PRO A 16 -21.41 10.06 -1.58
CA PRO A 16 -21.00 8.71 -1.20
C PRO A 16 -20.90 7.73 -2.39
N LEU A 17 -21.84 7.81 -3.35
CA LEU A 17 -21.81 6.95 -4.54
C LEU A 17 -20.64 7.31 -5.47
N LEU A 18 -20.39 8.60 -5.68
CA LEU A 18 -19.28 9.07 -6.50
C LEU A 18 -17.94 8.76 -5.84
N ALA A 19 -17.85 8.89 -4.51
CA ALA A 19 -16.66 8.54 -3.76
C ALA A 19 -16.32 7.05 -3.92
N LYS A 20 -17.32 6.16 -3.82
CA LYS A 20 -17.12 4.72 -4.07
C LYS A 20 -16.66 4.42 -5.49
N LEU A 21 -17.16 5.17 -6.48
CA LEU A 21 -16.71 5.05 -7.87
C LEU A 21 -15.26 5.56 -8.02
N ALA A 22 -14.95 6.71 -7.44
CA ALA A 22 -13.62 7.31 -7.48
C ALA A 22 -12.57 6.40 -6.82
N GLU A 23 -12.86 5.83 -5.66
CA GLU A 23 -11.98 4.85 -5.00
C GLU A 23 -11.68 3.65 -5.91
N ARG A 24 -12.69 3.13 -6.62
CA ARG A 24 -12.50 2.04 -7.58
C ARG A 24 -11.72 2.46 -8.82
N LEU A 25 -12.03 3.64 -9.37
CA LEU A 25 -11.41 4.15 -10.58
C LEU A 25 -9.92 4.46 -10.36
N LEU A 26 -9.61 5.12 -9.24
CA LEU A 26 -8.25 5.55 -8.91
C LEU A 26 -7.38 4.42 -8.36
N SER A 27 -7.98 3.33 -7.84
CA SER A 27 -7.25 2.12 -7.47
C SER A 27 -6.92 1.20 -8.65
N MET A 28 -7.54 1.42 -9.82
CA MET A 28 -7.17 0.67 -11.02
C MET A 28 -5.81 1.11 -11.56
N HIS A 29 -5.02 0.13 -12.00
CA HIS A 29 -3.77 0.40 -12.69
C HIS A 29 -4.06 0.98 -14.08
N ALA A 30 -3.47 2.13 -14.39
CA ALA A 30 -3.62 2.77 -15.71
C ALA A 30 -2.97 1.97 -16.85
N THR A 31 -2.01 1.07 -16.54
CA THR A 31 -1.26 0.29 -17.53
C THR A 31 -0.97 -1.14 -17.05
N SER A 32 -0.66 -2.04 -18.00
CA SER A 32 -0.22 -3.43 -17.72
C SER A 32 1.21 -3.52 -17.15
N CYS A 33 1.99 -2.44 -17.19
CA CYS A 33 3.40 -2.43 -16.78
C CYS A 33 3.62 -2.89 -15.33
N SER A 34 2.65 -2.67 -14.44
CA SER A 34 2.70 -3.17 -13.06
C SER A 34 2.69 -4.70 -13.02
N SER A 35 1.82 -5.32 -13.81
CA SER A 35 1.73 -6.77 -13.97
C SER A 35 2.97 -7.35 -14.65
N GLU A 36 3.52 -6.68 -15.67
CA GLU A 36 4.75 -7.10 -16.37
C GLU A 36 5.97 -7.08 -15.43
N ARG A 37 6.11 -6.03 -14.61
CA ARG A 37 7.14 -5.98 -13.56
C ARG A 37 6.94 -7.08 -12.52
N MET A 38 5.71 -7.37 -12.12
CA MET A 38 5.41 -8.48 -11.21
C MET A 38 5.86 -9.82 -11.81
N TRP A 39 5.55 -10.11 -13.07
CA TRP A 39 5.99 -11.33 -13.74
C TRP A 39 7.52 -11.40 -13.91
N SER A 40 8.18 -10.26 -14.06
CA SER A 40 9.64 -10.19 -14.10
C SER A 40 10.24 -10.50 -12.72
N THR A 41 9.65 -9.99 -11.64
CA THR A 41 10.05 -10.30 -10.25
C THR A 41 9.78 -11.77 -9.88
N LEU A 42 8.70 -12.35 -10.38
CA LEU A 42 8.33 -13.75 -10.14
C LEU A 42 9.03 -14.73 -11.07
N ARG A 43 10.04 -14.29 -11.84
CA ARG A 43 10.84 -15.12 -12.74
C ARG A 43 11.41 -16.37 -12.07
N TRP A 44 11.74 -16.29 -10.78
CA TRP A 44 12.23 -17.42 -10.01
C TRP A 44 11.23 -18.57 -9.87
N ILE A 45 9.91 -18.29 -9.94
CA ILE A 45 8.85 -19.30 -9.88
C ILE A 45 8.81 -20.15 -11.15
N TYR A 46 8.94 -19.53 -12.33
CA TYR A 46 8.69 -20.19 -13.62
C TYR A 46 9.94 -20.45 -14.49
N ARG A 47 11.05 -19.70 -14.32
CA ARG A 47 12.26 -19.85 -15.15
C ARG A 47 13.46 -20.44 -14.40
N GLU A 48 13.83 -19.92 -13.24
CA GLU A 48 15.10 -20.33 -12.57
C GLU A 48 15.01 -21.66 -11.84
N ASN A 49 13.84 -22.06 -11.33
CA ASN A 49 13.74 -23.30 -10.55
C ASN A 49 13.33 -24.54 -11.36
N ARG A 50 13.14 -24.44 -12.70
CA ARG A 50 12.57 -25.50 -13.59
C ARG A 50 11.56 -26.41 -12.90
N SER A 51 10.77 -25.83 -12.01
CA SER A 51 9.97 -26.62 -11.10
C SER A 51 8.80 -27.10 -11.92
N ARG A 52 8.53 -28.40 -11.92
CA ARG A 52 7.27 -28.94 -12.47
C ARG A 52 6.12 -28.59 -11.53
N LEU A 53 6.00 -27.31 -11.18
CA LEU A 53 4.92 -26.80 -10.37
C LEU A 53 3.66 -26.85 -11.22
N ALA A 54 2.65 -27.55 -10.72
CA ALA A 54 1.31 -27.42 -11.26
C ALA A 54 0.91 -25.94 -11.27
N VAL A 55 0.18 -25.51 -12.30
CA VAL A 55 -0.27 -24.12 -12.47
C VAL A 55 -0.93 -23.57 -11.20
N GLU A 56 -1.74 -24.39 -10.52
CA GLU A 56 -2.39 -24.02 -9.27
C GLU A 56 -1.40 -23.71 -8.13
N ARG A 57 -0.29 -24.44 -8.05
CA ARG A 57 0.76 -24.16 -7.07
C ARG A 57 1.54 -22.90 -7.42
N ALA A 58 1.77 -22.65 -8.71
CA ALA A 58 2.42 -21.42 -9.16
C ALA A 58 1.57 -20.17 -8.85
N LYS A 59 0.24 -20.23 -9.08
CA LYS A 59 -0.70 -19.17 -8.68
C LYS A 59 -0.66 -18.89 -7.18
N LYS A 60 -0.67 -19.93 -6.34
CA LYS A 60 -0.57 -19.79 -4.87
C LYS A 60 0.74 -19.12 -4.45
N MET A 61 1.86 -19.52 -5.04
CA MET A 61 3.16 -18.90 -4.74
C MET A 61 3.21 -17.43 -5.17
N ALA A 62 2.67 -17.11 -6.35
CA ALA A 62 2.56 -15.73 -6.83
C ALA A 62 1.73 -14.88 -5.87
N PHE A 63 0.58 -15.38 -5.43
CA PHE A 63 -0.29 -14.73 -4.45
C PHE A 63 0.44 -14.47 -3.11
N ILE A 64 1.09 -15.50 -2.55
CA ILE A 64 1.85 -15.36 -1.29
C ILE A 64 2.98 -14.33 -1.44
N SER A 65 3.75 -14.41 -2.52
CA SER A 65 4.88 -13.51 -2.76
C SER A 65 4.43 -12.05 -2.94
N ALA A 66 3.34 -11.83 -3.68
CA ALA A 66 2.80 -10.49 -3.90
C ALA A 66 2.26 -9.89 -2.59
N ASN A 67 1.45 -10.65 -1.85
CA ASN A 67 0.89 -10.18 -0.58
C ASN A 67 1.97 -9.96 0.48
N ARG A 68 2.97 -10.84 0.57
CA ARG A 68 4.09 -10.64 1.51
C ARG A 68 4.83 -9.33 1.24
N ARG A 69 4.99 -8.95 -0.03
CA ARG A 69 5.60 -7.66 -0.40
C ARG A 69 4.69 -6.49 -0.04
N LEU A 70 3.37 -6.60 -0.28
CA LEU A 70 2.40 -5.57 0.09
C LEU A 70 2.38 -5.34 1.61
N MET A 71 2.29 -6.41 2.40
CA MET A 71 2.24 -6.34 3.86
C MET A 71 3.49 -5.67 4.44
N ARG A 72 4.68 -5.97 3.90
CA ARG A 72 5.92 -5.29 4.31
C ARG A 72 5.91 -3.78 4.04
N GLY A 73 5.28 -3.34 2.94
CA GLY A 73 5.12 -1.92 2.67
C GLY A 73 4.20 -1.26 3.70
N LEU A 74 3.04 -1.89 3.96
CA LEU A 74 2.09 -1.40 4.97
C LEU A 74 2.70 -1.35 6.38
N GLU A 75 3.51 -2.34 6.74
CA GLU A 75 4.25 -2.36 8.01
C GLU A 75 5.27 -1.22 8.11
N ALA A 76 5.95 -0.90 7.00
CA ALA A 76 6.90 0.21 6.95
C ALA A 76 6.21 1.58 7.03
N ASP A 77 5.13 1.77 6.27
CA ASP A 77 4.34 3.01 6.29
C ASP A 77 3.78 3.25 7.71
N LYS A 78 3.30 2.19 8.37
CA LYS A 78 2.82 2.28 9.75
C LYS A 78 3.94 2.62 10.73
N ALA A 79 5.11 2.00 10.60
CA ALA A 79 6.25 2.29 11.47
C ALA A 79 6.75 3.74 11.32
N GLU A 80 6.63 4.33 10.12
CA GLU A 80 6.94 5.75 9.88
C GLU A 80 5.92 6.66 10.58
N GLU A 81 4.62 6.36 10.49
CA GLU A 81 3.56 7.11 11.16
C GLU A 81 3.72 7.06 12.68
N ASP A 82 3.93 5.87 13.25
CA ASP A 82 4.19 5.67 14.68
C ASP A 82 5.45 6.45 15.13
N GLY A 83 6.52 6.47 14.31
CA GLY A 83 7.75 7.22 14.60
C GLY A 83 7.57 8.74 14.57
N MET A 84 6.75 9.25 13.65
CA MET A 84 6.39 10.67 13.57
C MET A 84 5.56 11.12 14.78
N GLU A 85 4.65 10.26 15.26
CA GLU A 85 3.85 10.52 16.46
C GLU A 85 4.74 10.68 17.70
N VAL A 86 5.70 9.77 17.89
CA VAL A 86 6.67 9.85 19.00
C VAL A 86 7.52 11.12 18.92
N LEU A 87 7.96 11.52 17.71
CA LEU A 87 8.75 12.73 17.53
C LEU A 87 7.93 14.00 17.85
N LEU A 88 6.66 14.02 17.46
CA LEU A 88 5.76 15.12 17.78
C LEU A 88 5.54 15.25 19.29
N GLU A 89 5.30 14.14 19.98
CA GLU A 89 5.13 14.12 21.44
C GLU A 89 6.36 14.70 22.15
N ALA A 90 7.57 14.26 21.76
CA ALA A 90 8.81 14.80 22.32
C ALA A 90 9.00 16.31 22.09
N LEU A 91 8.63 16.82 20.90
CA LEU A 91 8.72 18.25 20.60
C LEU A 91 7.71 19.09 21.39
N PHE A 92 6.52 18.56 21.64
CA PHE A 92 5.52 19.25 22.48
C PHE A 92 5.94 19.24 23.95
N ASP A 93 6.48 18.14 24.47
CA ASP A 93 7.00 18.05 25.84
C ASP A 93 8.18 19.01 26.09
N ASP A 94 9.11 19.14 25.14
CA ASP A 94 10.22 20.09 25.24
C ASP A 94 9.73 21.56 25.26
N SER A 95 8.64 21.86 24.55
CA SER A 95 8.05 23.20 24.53
C SER A 95 7.29 23.55 25.82
N GLU A 96 6.72 22.56 26.51
CA GLU A 96 6.08 22.77 27.81
C GLU A 96 7.09 22.94 28.96
N GLN A 97 8.28 22.33 28.85
CA GLN A 97 9.35 22.46 29.85
C GLN A 97 10.12 23.80 29.80
N GLN A 98 9.93 24.59 28.74
CA GLN A 98 10.62 25.87 28.51
C GLN A 98 9.81 27.12 28.90
N ASN A 99 8.60 26.94 29.43
CA ASN A 99 7.66 27.99 29.88
C ASN A 99 7.42 27.92 31.39
#